data_AF-A0A2H0LA34-F1
#
_entry.id   AF-A0A2H0LA34-F1
#
_cell.length_a   1.000
_cell.length_b   1.000
_cell.length_c   1.000
_cell.angle_alpha   90.00
_cell.angle_beta   90.00
_cell.angle_gamma   90.00
#
_symmetry.space_group_name_H-M   'P 1'
#
loop_
_entity.id
_entity.type
_entity.pdbx_description
1 polymer ?
#
loop_
_entity_poly.entity_id
_entity_poly.type
_entity_poly.pdbx_seq_one_letter_code
_entity_poly.pdbx_strand_id
1 'polypeptide(L)'
;MLKYVDKDVRHRGDYKKTENKVIAKDQEGNAVAVIFDTTSAFLTPKQMQELMDWTLLELKTGTLHPLLVIGNFVIEFLKIHPFQDGNGRLSRILTNFLLLKAGYEYMPYVSHEKFVEDNKTDYYIALRRSQKTFGTKKEDITSWLDFFFGILAEQSRYAIDFLSKENIEKLLSEKQLAVWEYLNSADSASAGEIAENTNVARPTINQALSILLRLKKIERMGQGRSTRYRASQPR
;
A
#
# COMPACT_ATOMS: atom_id res chain seq x y z
N MET A 1 2.08 -13.06 11.60
CA MET A 1 2.72 -13.61 10.38
C MET A 1 4.17 -14.03 10.57
N LEU A 2 5.02 -13.24 11.25
CA LEU A 2 6.45 -13.57 11.37
C LEU A 2 6.81 -14.62 12.46
N LYS A 3 5.83 -15.21 13.16
CA LYS A 3 6.05 -16.16 14.28
C LYS A 3 6.36 -17.60 13.82
N TYR A 4 6.28 -17.89 12.52
CA TYR A 4 6.29 -19.25 11.96
C TYR A 4 7.28 -19.44 10.80
N VAL A 5 8.27 -18.54 10.65
CA VAL A 5 9.26 -18.64 9.57
C VAL A 5 10.66 -18.68 10.18
N ASP A 6 11.21 -19.88 10.31
CA ASP A 6 12.50 -20.12 10.96
C ASP A 6 13.68 -19.47 10.24
N LYS A 7 13.56 -19.28 8.93
CA LYS A 7 14.61 -18.67 8.09
C LYS A 7 14.94 -17.23 8.50
N ASP A 8 13.97 -16.51 9.07
CA ASP A 8 14.08 -15.07 9.36
C ASP A 8 14.48 -14.79 10.82
N VAL A 9 14.55 -15.82 11.68
CA VAL A 9 14.77 -15.69 13.13
C VAL A 9 16.05 -14.93 13.46
N ARG A 10 17.10 -15.07 12.64
CA ARG A 10 18.42 -14.45 12.89
C ARG A 10 18.49 -12.95 12.62
N HIS A 11 17.54 -12.38 11.88
CA HIS A 11 17.61 -10.99 11.39
C HIS A 11 16.26 -10.25 11.43
N ARG A 12 15.25 -10.82 12.08
CA ARG A 12 13.91 -10.25 12.09
C ARG A 12 13.86 -8.99 12.94
N GLY A 13 13.59 -7.85 12.30
CA GLY A 13 13.42 -6.55 12.97
C GLY A 13 14.72 -5.77 13.17
N ASP A 14 15.87 -6.40 12.92
CA ASP A 14 17.18 -5.75 12.95
C ASP A 14 17.58 -5.28 11.55
N TYR A 15 18.37 -4.21 11.47
CA TYR A 15 19.09 -3.88 10.25
C TYR A 15 20.09 -4.97 9.86
N LYS A 16 20.42 -5.04 8.57
CA LYS A 16 21.35 -6.00 8.02
C LYS A 16 22.72 -5.87 8.70
N LYS A 17 23.29 -7.01 9.08
CA LYS A 17 24.64 -7.13 9.64
C LYS A 17 25.66 -7.59 8.60
N THR A 18 25.18 -8.02 7.45
CA THR A 18 25.97 -8.46 6.29
C THR A 18 25.48 -7.74 5.04
N GLU A 19 26.34 -7.71 4.03
CA GLU A 19 26.02 -7.07 2.76
C GLU A 19 24.90 -7.81 2.02
N ASN A 20 24.03 -7.03 1.38
CA ASN A 20 22.97 -7.54 0.51
C ASN A 20 22.94 -6.76 -0.80
N LYS A 21 22.39 -7.39 -1.84
CA LYS A 21 22.26 -6.79 -3.17
C LYS A 21 20.86 -7.01 -3.69
N VAL A 22 20.39 -6.08 -4.53
CA VAL A 22 19.16 -6.29 -5.28
C VAL A 22 19.49 -7.12 -6.51
N ILE A 23 18.90 -8.31 -6.59
CA ILE A 23 19.10 -9.24 -7.71
C ILE A 23 17.81 -9.46 -8.48
N ALA A 24 17.90 -9.43 -9.81
CA ALA A 24 16.86 -9.93 -10.70
C ALA A 24 16.92 -11.44 -10.68
N LYS A 25 15.76 -12.08 -10.51
CA LYS A 25 15.62 -13.53 -10.54
C LYS A 25 14.76 -13.96 -11.73
N ASP A 26 15.07 -15.10 -12.33
CA ASP A 26 14.21 -15.72 -13.33
C ASP A 26 12.98 -16.39 -12.69
N GLN A 27 12.15 -17.03 -13.52
CA GLN A 27 10.96 -17.76 -13.07
C GLN A 27 11.29 -18.98 -12.18
N GLU A 28 12.52 -19.47 -12.23
CA GLU A 28 13.03 -20.58 -11.42
C GLU A 28 13.67 -20.09 -10.09
N GLY A 29 13.78 -18.77 -9.91
CA GLY A 29 14.33 -18.13 -8.72
C GLY A 29 15.86 -17.96 -8.74
N ASN A 30 16.52 -18.30 -9.86
CA ASN A 30 17.96 -18.15 -10.02
C ASN A 30 18.31 -16.69 -10.26
N ALA A 31 19.45 -16.24 -9.72
CA ALA A 31 19.92 -14.87 -9.92
C ALA A 31 20.42 -14.67 -11.36
N VAL A 32 19.73 -13.83 -12.12
CA VAL A 32 20.06 -13.52 -13.52
C VAL A 32 20.99 -12.31 -13.62
N ALA A 33 20.78 -11.30 -12.77
CA ALA A 33 21.59 -10.08 -12.78
C ALA A 33 21.54 -9.34 -11.44
N VAL A 34 22.60 -8.61 -11.11
CA VAL A 34 22.57 -7.60 -10.04
C VAL A 34 21.92 -6.33 -10.59
N ILE A 35 20.84 -5.87 -9.97
CA ILE A 35 20.12 -4.66 -10.37
C ILE A 35 20.89 -3.42 -9.90
N PHE A 36 21.29 -3.37 -8.63
CA PHE A 36 22.21 -2.37 -8.07
C PHE A 36 22.75 -2.78 -6.68
N ASP A 37 23.91 -2.20 -6.31
CA ASP A 37 24.51 -2.32 -4.97
C ASP A 37 23.78 -1.44 -3.95
N THR A 38 23.74 -1.90 -2.71
CA THR A 38 23.04 -1.24 -1.60
C THR A 38 24.05 -0.58 -0.64
N THR A 39 23.56 0.23 0.30
CA THR A 39 24.39 0.81 1.36
C THR A 39 25.09 -0.27 2.16
N SER A 40 26.34 -0.05 2.59
CA SER A 40 27.05 -1.02 3.43
C SER A 40 26.32 -1.27 4.76
N ALA A 41 26.45 -2.48 5.30
CA ALA A 41 25.80 -2.86 6.56
C ALA A 41 26.17 -1.91 7.70
N PHE A 42 27.43 -1.49 7.78
CA PHE A 42 27.92 -0.55 8.81
C PHE A 42 27.30 0.85 8.70
N LEU A 43 27.01 1.34 7.49
CA LEU A 43 26.43 2.68 7.28
C LEU A 43 24.89 2.68 7.36
N THR A 44 24.27 1.51 7.27
CA THR A 44 22.81 1.36 7.21
C THR A 44 22.07 2.05 8.36
N PRO A 45 22.45 1.88 9.65
CA PRO A 45 21.73 2.53 10.75
C PRO A 45 21.77 4.05 10.66
N LYS A 46 22.94 4.61 10.32
CA LYS A 46 23.12 6.06 10.18
C LYS A 46 22.26 6.62 9.05
N GLN A 47 22.33 6.02 7.86
CA GLN A 47 21.58 6.52 6.71
C GLN A 47 20.07 6.36 6.87
N MET A 48 19.61 5.30 7.54
CA MET A 48 18.19 5.17 7.90
C MET A 48 17.74 6.28 8.85
N GLN A 49 18.57 6.65 9.83
CA GLN A 49 18.27 7.75 10.74
C GLN A 49 18.18 9.08 9.99
N GLU A 50 19.18 9.39 9.15
CA GLU A 50 19.20 10.61 8.32
C GLU A 50 17.98 10.69 7.40
N LEU A 51 17.62 9.57 6.75
CA LEU A 51 16.43 9.48 5.90
C LEU A 51 15.14 9.76 6.67
N MET A 52 14.99 9.16 7.85
CA MET A 52 13.81 9.34 8.70
C MET A 52 13.71 10.78 9.19
N ASP A 53 14.80 11.36 9.68
CA ASP A 53 14.83 12.73 10.20
C ASP A 53 14.49 13.75 9.12
N TRP A 54 15.08 13.61 7.92
CA TRP A 54 14.76 14.47 6.78
C TRP A 54 13.28 14.34 6.38
N THR A 55 12.77 13.11 6.26
CA THR A 55 11.38 12.86 5.85
C THR A 55 10.38 13.46 6.83
N LEU A 56 10.61 13.28 8.13
CA LEU A 56 9.73 13.82 9.18
C LEU A 56 9.78 15.34 9.24
N LEU A 57 10.96 15.93 9.03
CA LEU A 57 11.12 17.38 8.97
C LEU A 57 10.35 17.97 7.79
N GLU A 58 10.58 17.49 6.57
CA GLU A 58 9.96 18.03 5.35
C GLU A 58 8.44 17.86 5.35
N LEU A 59 7.92 16.72 5.82
CA LEU A 59 6.47 16.53 5.98
C LEU A 59 5.85 17.49 7.02
N LYS A 60 6.63 17.93 8.02
CA LYS A 60 6.18 18.87 9.05
C LYS A 60 6.27 20.32 8.60
N THR A 61 7.34 20.70 7.91
CA THR A 61 7.55 22.08 7.44
C THR A 61 6.69 22.41 6.22
N GLY A 62 6.36 21.41 5.39
CA GLY A 62 5.57 21.62 4.17
C GLY A 62 6.31 22.42 3.09
N THR A 63 7.65 22.49 3.17
CA THR A 63 8.52 23.15 2.21
C THR A 63 8.48 22.49 0.84
N LEU A 64 8.36 21.17 0.82
CA LEU A 64 8.17 20.36 -0.37
C LEU A 64 6.77 19.76 -0.41
N HIS A 65 6.25 19.53 -1.62
CA HIS A 65 4.99 18.81 -1.79
C HIS A 65 5.11 17.39 -1.22
N PRO A 66 4.14 16.87 -0.44
CA PRO A 66 4.25 15.57 0.24
C PRO A 66 4.62 14.42 -0.69
N LEU A 67 4.08 14.38 -1.92
CA LEU A 67 4.41 13.35 -2.90
C LEU A 67 5.90 13.32 -3.30
N LEU A 68 6.56 14.48 -3.34
CA LEU A 68 8.01 14.55 -3.60
C LEU A 68 8.79 13.96 -2.43
N VAL A 69 8.40 14.31 -1.20
CA VAL A 69 9.02 13.79 0.03
C VAL A 69 8.86 12.27 0.12
N ILE A 70 7.66 11.75 -0.15
CA ILE A 70 7.37 10.31 -0.14
C ILE A 70 8.12 9.61 -1.28
N GLY A 71 8.13 10.19 -2.48
CA GLY A 71 8.90 9.66 -3.61
C GLY A 71 10.38 9.53 -3.28
N ASN A 72 10.97 10.57 -2.67
CA ASN A 72 12.36 10.56 -2.20
C ASN A 72 12.60 9.49 -1.12
N PHE A 73 11.71 9.40 -0.12
CA PHE A 73 11.80 8.40 0.93
C PHE A 73 11.89 6.98 0.37
N VAL A 74 11.04 6.65 -0.61
CA VAL A 74 10.96 5.30 -1.15
C VAL A 74 12.24 4.92 -1.92
N ILE A 75 12.77 5.80 -2.77
CA ILE A 75 13.99 5.51 -3.53
C ILE A 75 15.22 5.39 -2.63
N GLU A 76 15.33 6.25 -1.62
CA GLU A 76 16.42 6.20 -0.62
C GLU A 76 16.32 4.95 0.23
N PHE A 77 15.13 4.61 0.74
CA PHE A 77 14.92 3.38 1.49
C PHE A 77 15.32 2.13 0.69
N LEU A 78 14.96 2.09 -0.60
CA LEU A 78 15.33 0.99 -1.49
C LEU A 78 16.82 0.96 -1.84
N LYS A 79 17.50 2.12 -1.83
CA LYS A 79 18.95 2.22 -2.00
C LYS A 79 19.70 1.73 -0.76
N ILE A 80 19.24 2.15 0.41
CA ILE A 80 19.80 1.72 1.69
C ILE A 80 19.60 0.20 1.87
N HIS A 81 18.41 -0.28 1.52
CA HIS A 81 18.04 -1.69 1.60
C HIS A 81 18.31 -2.28 3.00
N PRO A 82 17.69 -1.72 4.05
CA PRO A 82 18.19 -1.83 5.42
C PRO A 82 18.03 -3.21 6.05
N PHE A 83 17.14 -4.07 5.57
CA PHE A 83 16.86 -5.40 6.15
C PHE A 83 17.44 -6.53 5.29
N GLN A 84 17.62 -7.72 5.87
CA GLN A 84 18.14 -8.88 5.13
C GLN A 84 17.21 -9.34 4.00
N ASP A 85 15.90 -9.32 4.24
CA ASP A 85 14.84 -9.63 3.28
C ASP A 85 13.61 -8.74 3.59
N GLY A 86 12.71 -8.61 2.62
CA GLY A 86 11.43 -7.95 2.79
C GLY A 86 11.43 -6.46 2.45
N ASN A 87 12.57 -5.89 2.04
CA ASN A 87 12.68 -4.45 1.75
C ASN A 87 11.70 -3.98 0.66
N GLY A 88 11.53 -4.74 -0.42
CA GLY A 88 10.51 -4.41 -1.44
C GLY A 88 9.10 -4.38 -0.85
N ARG A 89 8.68 -5.45 -0.16
CA ARG A 89 7.36 -5.54 0.50
C ARG A 89 7.16 -4.40 1.52
N LEU A 90 8.18 -4.10 2.31
CA LEU A 90 8.13 -3.06 3.32
C LEU A 90 8.08 -1.67 2.69
N SER A 91 8.83 -1.40 1.62
CA SER A 91 8.79 -0.10 0.94
C SER A 91 7.38 0.20 0.45
N ARG A 92 6.67 -0.77 -0.12
CA ARG A 92 5.28 -0.61 -0.59
C ARG A 92 4.30 -0.37 0.55
N ILE A 93 4.47 -1.05 1.68
CA ILE A 93 3.67 -0.80 2.90
C ILE A 93 3.92 0.62 3.41
N LEU A 94 5.19 1.05 3.44
CA LEU A 94 5.57 2.39 3.88
C LEU A 94 5.06 3.48 2.92
N THR A 95 5.10 3.25 1.62
CA THR A 95 4.50 4.14 0.61
C THR A 95 3.02 4.37 0.94
N ASN A 96 2.25 3.29 1.10
CA ASN A 96 0.82 3.40 1.43
C ASN A 96 0.60 4.12 2.77
N PHE A 97 1.41 3.80 3.78
CA PHE A 97 1.32 4.44 5.09
C PHE A 97 1.58 5.94 5.03
N LEU A 98 2.63 6.38 4.32
CA LEU A 98 2.97 7.80 4.19
C LEU A 98 1.94 8.55 3.35
N LEU A 99 1.42 7.95 2.28
CA LEU A 99 0.32 8.52 1.50
C LEU A 99 -0.95 8.71 2.35
N LEU A 100 -1.31 7.71 3.15
CA LEU A 100 -2.42 7.83 4.10
C LEU A 100 -2.18 8.94 5.13
N LYS A 101 -0.96 9.04 5.67
CA LYS A 101 -0.57 10.12 6.59
C LYS A 101 -0.65 11.51 5.93
N ALA A 102 -0.40 11.59 4.63
CA ALA A 102 -0.51 12.81 3.85
C ALA A 102 -1.94 13.10 3.32
N GLY A 103 -2.95 12.30 3.68
CA GLY A 103 -4.36 12.54 3.33
C GLY A 103 -4.86 11.87 2.05
N TYR A 104 -4.07 10.98 1.42
CA TYR A 104 -4.50 10.24 0.23
C TYR A 104 -5.33 9.01 0.62
N GLU A 105 -6.61 9.24 0.95
CA GLU A 105 -7.51 8.23 1.53
C GLU A 105 -7.96 7.12 0.56
N TYR A 106 -7.65 7.22 -0.73
CA TYR A 106 -8.01 6.19 -1.72
C TYR A 106 -7.11 4.94 -1.63
N MET A 107 -5.96 5.04 -0.97
CA MET A 107 -4.96 3.97 -0.88
C MET A 107 -5.45 2.61 -0.35
N PRO A 108 -6.41 2.51 0.59
CA PRO A 108 -6.92 1.22 1.06
C PRO A 108 -7.77 0.47 0.02
N TYR A 109 -8.19 1.13 -1.05
CA TYR A 109 -9.07 0.57 -2.07
C TYR A 109 -8.32 0.12 -3.33
N VAL A 110 -7.08 0.60 -3.52
CA VAL A 110 -6.28 0.34 -4.72
C VAL A 110 -4.95 -0.28 -4.34
N SER A 111 -4.68 -1.47 -4.86
CA SER A 111 -3.45 -2.20 -4.54
C SER A 111 -2.23 -1.60 -5.24
N HIS A 112 -1.41 -0.82 -4.52
CA HIS A 112 -0.14 -0.29 -5.04
C HIS A 112 0.80 -1.39 -5.56
N GLU A 113 0.82 -2.55 -4.88
CA GLU A 113 1.59 -3.71 -5.31
C GLU A 113 1.27 -4.14 -6.73
N LYS A 114 -0.03 -4.19 -7.05
CA LYS A 114 -0.49 -4.64 -8.38
C LYS A 114 0.07 -3.74 -9.48
N PHE A 115 -0.05 -2.41 -9.32
CA PHE A 115 0.44 -1.46 -10.32
C PHE A 115 1.97 -1.54 -10.46
N VAL A 116 2.70 -1.75 -9.37
CA VAL A 116 4.16 -1.94 -9.43
C VAL A 116 4.53 -3.25 -10.12
N GLU A 117 3.81 -4.35 -9.85
CA GLU A 117 4.11 -5.65 -10.47
C GLU A 117 3.74 -5.67 -11.96
N ASP A 118 2.60 -5.07 -12.34
CA ASP A 118 2.18 -4.93 -13.75
C ASP A 118 3.20 -4.07 -14.55
N ASN A 119 3.93 -3.17 -13.88
CA ASN A 119 4.94 -2.28 -14.47
C ASN A 119 6.38 -2.57 -13.96
N LYS A 120 6.66 -3.83 -13.59
CA LYS A 120 7.90 -4.22 -12.90
C LYS A 120 9.18 -3.88 -13.65
N THR A 121 9.19 -4.01 -14.97
CA THR A 121 10.35 -3.69 -15.81
C THR A 121 10.69 -2.21 -15.70
N ASP A 122 9.70 -1.34 -15.88
CA ASP A 122 9.88 0.11 -15.83
C ASP A 122 10.26 0.59 -14.43
N TYR A 123 9.67 -0.02 -13.39
CA TYR A 123 10.03 0.20 -12.00
C TYR A 123 11.54 0.01 -11.76
N TYR A 124 12.11 -1.12 -12.19
CA TYR A 124 13.54 -1.38 -11.98
C TYR A 124 14.43 -0.51 -12.88
N ILE A 125 14.00 -0.17 -14.10
CA ILE A 125 14.72 0.78 -14.97
C ILE A 125 14.80 2.16 -14.30
N ALA A 126 13.68 2.66 -13.79
CA ALA A 126 13.58 3.96 -13.13
C ALA A 126 14.46 4.05 -11.87
N LEU A 127 14.41 3.02 -11.01
CA LEU A 127 15.28 2.91 -9.84
C LEU A 127 16.75 2.91 -10.23
N ARG A 128 17.14 2.06 -11.19
CA ARG A 128 18.54 1.89 -11.59
C ARG A 128 19.10 3.16 -12.22
N ARG A 129 18.34 3.87 -13.04
CA ARG A 129 18.77 5.15 -13.64
C ARG A 129 19.03 6.18 -12.56
N SER A 130 18.10 6.32 -11.62
CA SER A 130 18.16 7.33 -10.57
C SER A 130 19.28 7.05 -9.56
N GLN A 131 19.31 5.86 -8.98
CA GLN A 131 20.27 5.50 -7.93
C GLN A 131 21.73 5.42 -8.41
N LYS A 132 21.97 5.31 -9.71
CA LYS A 132 23.33 5.42 -10.28
C LYS A 132 23.92 6.81 -10.13
N THR A 133 23.09 7.84 -9.96
CA THR A 133 23.52 9.23 -9.82
C THR A 133 23.83 9.61 -8.38
N PHE A 134 23.44 8.78 -7.40
CA PHE A 134 23.61 9.07 -5.97
C PHE A 134 25.09 9.19 -5.59
N GLY A 135 25.41 10.18 -4.77
CA GLY A 135 26.77 10.54 -4.38
C GLY A 135 27.60 11.19 -5.49
N THR A 136 27.00 11.50 -6.65
CA THR A 136 27.68 12.19 -7.76
C THR A 136 27.37 13.68 -7.76
N LYS A 137 28.11 14.46 -8.54
CA LYS A 137 27.84 15.91 -8.72
C LYS A 137 26.52 16.20 -9.46
N LYS A 138 25.85 15.18 -10.00
CA LYS A 138 24.65 15.29 -10.84
C LYS A 138 23.59 14.29 -10.36
N GLU A 139 23.30 14.29 -9.06
CA GLU A 139 22.18 13.53 -8.52
C GLU A 139 20.88 13.91 -9.23
N ASP A 140 20.15 12.90 -9.69
CA ASP A 140 18.93 13.05 -10.45
C ASP A 140 18.00 11.86 -10.19
N ILE A 141 16.85 12.15 -9.59
CA ILE A 141 15.77 11.18 -9.34
C ILE A 141 14.57 11.35 -10.26
N THR A 142 14.68 12.17 -11.31
CA THR A 142 13.55 12.50 -12.20
C THR A 142 12.95 11.25 -12.82
N SER A 143 13.78 10.32 -13.33
CA SER A 143 13.29 9.04 -13.88
C SER A 143 12.47 8.23 -12.87
N TRP A 144 12.84 8.28 -11.58
CA TRP A 144 12.08 7.63 -10.52
C TRP A 144 10.79 8.38 -10.20
N LEU A 145 10.84 9.70 -10.08
CA LEU A 145 9.65 10.50 -9.79
C LEU A 145 8.61 10.42 -10.91
N ASP A 146 9.03 10.39 -12.18
CA ASP A 146 8.14 10.20 -13.33
C ASP A 146 7.40 8.86 -13.25
N PHE A 147 8.13 7.77 -12.99
CA PHE A 147 7.52 6.46 -12.77
C PHE A 147 6.58 6.46 -11.57
N PHE A 148 7.06 6.96 -10.42
CA PHE A 148 6.32 6.95 -9.16
C PHE A 148 5.02 7.75 -9.27
N PHE A 149 5.07 8.96 -9.83
CA PHE A 149 3.88 9.79 -10.07
C PHE A 149 2.97 9.22 -11.15
N GLY A 150 3.53 8.57 -12.18
CA GLY A 150 2.75 7.82 -13.17
C GLY A 150 1.87 6.76 -12.52
N ILE A 151 2.46 5.93 -11.65
CA ILE A 151 1.73 4.91 -10.88
C ILE A 151 0.67 5.56 -9.98
N LEU A 152 1.01 6.60 -9.22
CA LEU A 152 0.03 7.26 -8.35
C LEU A 152 -1.14 7.88 -9.13
N ALA A 153 -0.87 8.46 -10.30
CA ALA A 153 -1.89 9.03 -11.15
C ALA A 153 -2.80 7.94 -11.74
N GLU A 154 -2.24 6.80 -12.15
CA GLU A 154 -3.01 5.65 -12.62
C GLU A 154 -3.88 5.06 -11.50
N GLN A 155 -3.31 4.88 -10.32
CA GLN A 155 -4.05 4.45 -9.14
C GLN A 155 -5.18 5.41 -8.77
N SER A 156 -4.95 6.73 -8.89
CA SER A 156 -5.96 7.75 -8.62
C SER A 156 -7.10 7.69 -9.64
N ARG A 157 -6.78 7.55 -10.93
CA ARG A 157 -7.80 7.37 -11.99
C ARG A 157 -8.61 6.09 -11.78
N TYR A 158 -7.92 4.99 -11.50
CA TYR A 158 -8.58 3.73 -11.16
C TYR A 158 -9.46 3.91 -9.94
N ALA A 159 -8.99 4.56 -8.87
CA ALA A 159 -9.79 4.83 -7.68
C ALA A 159 -11.02 5.68 -7.98
N ILE A 160 -10.92 6.69 -8.85
CA ILE A 160 -12.06 7.54 -9.23
C ILE A 160 -13.10 6.74 -9.99
N ASP A 161 -12.68 5.94 -10.99
CA ASP A 161 -13.59 5.08 -11.75
C ASP A 161 -14.24 4.01 -10.86
N PHE A 162 -13.44 3.37 -10.01
CA PHE A 162 -13.82 2.38 -9.01
C PHE A 162 -14.82 2.97 -8.01
N LEU A 163 -14.54 4.13 -7.39
CA LEU A 163 -15.37 4.76 -6.37
C LEU A 163 -16.55 5.57 -6.93
N SER A 164 -16.66 5.71 -8.24
CA SER A 164 -17.82 6.34 -8.88
C SER A 164 -19.10 5.57 -8.54
N LYS A 165 -20.22 6.29 -8.38
CA LYS A 165 -21.48 5.72 -7.87
C LYS A 165 -22.01 4.55 -8.72
N GLU A 166 -21.63 4.46 -9.98
CA GLU A 166 -22.16 3.54 -11.00
C GLU A 166 -21.46 2.17 -11.07
N ASN A 167 -20.31 1.98 -10.40
CA ASN A 167 -19.52 0.74 -10.50
C ASN A 167 -19.21 0.06 -9.16
N ILE A 168 -19.90 0.42 -8.06
CA ILE A 168 -19.55 -0.07 -6.71
C ILE A 168 -19.64 -1.61 -6.59
N GLU A 169 -20.48 -2.24 -7.41
CA GLU A 169 -20.60 -3.70 -7.50
C GLU A 169 -19.27 -4.37 -7.80
N LYS A 170 -18.40 -3.70 -8.57
CA LYS A 170 -17.06 -4.17 -8.91
C LYS A 170 -16.05 -4.05 -7.75
N LEU A 171 -16.37 -3.31 -6.67
CA LEU A 171 -15.47 -3.12 -5.51
C LEU A 171 -15.68 -4.17 -4.44
N LEU A 172 -16.87 -4.75 -4.44
CA LEU A 172 -17.29 -5.67 -3.41
C LEU A 172 -16.81 -7.06 -3.85
N SER A 173 -16.05 -7.73 -2.98
CA SER A 173 -15.92 -9.18 -3.11
C SER A 173 -17.31 -9.82 -3.19
N GLU A 174 -17.44 -11.00 -3.77
CA GLU A 174 -18.73 -11.71 -3.91
C GLU A 174 -19.55 -11.71 -2.60
N LYS A 175 -18.87 -11.91 -1.46
CA LYS A 175 -19.50 -11.89 -0.13
C LYS A 175 -19.97 -10.51 0.30
N GLN A 176 -19.21 -9.47 -0.02
CA GLN A 176 -19.62 -8.09 0.26
C GLN A 176 -20.76 -7.63 -0.65
N LEU A 177 -20.76 -8.10 -1.91
CA LEU A 177 -21.81 -7.83 -2.88
C LEU A 177 -23.13 -8.44 -2.42
N ALA A 178 -23.12 -9.72 -2.03
CA ALA A 178 -24.30 -10.40 -1.48
C ALA A 178 -24.89 -9.68 -0.25
N VAL A 179 -24.03 -9.17 0.64
CA VAL A 179 -24.47 -8.36 1.80
C VAL A 179 -25.11 -7.05 1.36
N TRP A 180 -24.53 -6.38 0.36
CA TRP A 180 -25.05 -5.11 -0.14
C TRP A 180 -26.36 -5.28 -0.92
N GLU A 181 -26.47 -6.29 -1.78
CA GLU A 181 -27.69 -6.64 -2.52
C GLU A 181 -28.85 -6.96 -1.56
N TYR A 182 -28.59 -7.73 -0.51
CA TYR A 182 -29.60 -8.00 0.52
C TYR A 182 -30.04 -6.72 1.26
N LEU A 183 -29.10 -5.82 1.58
CA LEU A 183 -29.45 -4.54 2.22
C LEU A 183 -30.18 -3.57 1.28
N ASN A 184 -30.02 -3.71 -0.04
CA ASN A 184 -30.78 -2.96 -1.03
C ASN A 184 -32.21 -3.52 -1.23
N SER A 185 -32.43 -4.81 -0.97
CA SER A 185 -33.75 -5.45 -1.07
C SER A 185 -34.56 -5.38 0.23
N ALA A 186 -33.90 -5.11 1.37
CA ALA A 186 -34.53 -4.99 2.68
C ALA A 186 -34.64 -3.52 3.15
N ASP A 187 -35.71 -3.19 3.88
CA ASP A 187 -35.86 -1.86 4.48
C ASP A 187 -34.77 -1.54 5.52
N SER A 188 -34.41 -2.53 6.33
CA SER A 188 -33.26 -2.54 7.23
C SER A 188 -32.98 -3.96 7.72
N ALA A 189 -31.73 -4.28 8.03
CA ALA A 189 -31.35 -5.58 8.60
C ALA A 189 -30.27 -5.45 9.68
N SER A 190 -30.33 -6.32 10.68
CA SER A 190 -29.27 -6.57 11.65
C SER A 190 -28.21 -7.52 11.07
N ALA A 191 -27.03 -7.56 11.67
CA ALA A 191 -25.98 -8.49 11.26
C ALA A 191 -26.37 -9.98 11.39
N GLY A 192 -27.38 -10.30 12.20
CA GLY A 192 -27.93 -11.66 12.31
C GLY A 192 -28.80 -12.02 11.11
N GLU A 193 -29.77 -11.16 10.78
CA GLU A 193 -30.66 -11.34 9.62
C GLU A 193 -29.85 -11.41 8.30
N ILE A 194 -28.80 -10.60 8.15
CA ILE A 194 -27.90 -10.67 6.98
C ILE A 194 -27.22 -12.05 6.91
N ALA A 195 -26.77 -12.61 8.03
CA ALA A 195 -26.09 -13.90 8.06
C ALA A 195 -27.00 -15.05 7.63
N GLU A 196 -28.26 -15.03 8.09
CA GLU A 196 -29.27 -16.01 7.75
C GLU A 196 -29.63 -15.98 6.25
N ASN A 197 -29.66 -14.80 5.63
CA ASN A 197 -30.15 -14.63 4.27
C ASN A 197 -29.04 -14.61 3.18
N THR A 198 -27.78 -14.42 3.56
CA THR A 198 -26.66 -14.37 2.58
C THR A 198 -25.73 -15.57 2.66
N ASN A 199 -25.89 -16.45 3.66
CA ASN A 199 -24.97 -17.56 3.96
C ASN A 199 -23.51 -17.10 4.14
N VAL A 200 -23.29 -15.84 4.52
CA VAL A 200 -21.97 -15.26 4.80
C VAL A 200 -21.70 -15.33 6.31
N ALA A 201 -20.51 -15.78 6.70
CA ALA A 201 -20.12 -15.84 8.10
C ALA A 201 -20.11 -14.44 8.75
N ARG A 202 -20.61 -14.35 9.99
CA ARG A 202 -20.78 -13.09 10.73
C ARG A 202 -19.52 -12.20 10.83
N PRO A 203 -18.29 -12.74 11.02
CA PRO A 203 -17.08 -11.92 10.96
C PRO A 203 -16.88 -11.21 9.62
N THR A 204 -17.17 -11.91 8.52
CA THR A 204 -17.08 -11.37 7.16
C THR A 204 -18.17 -10.35 6.89
N ILE A 205 -19.38 -10.55 7.44
CA ILE A 205 -20.45 -9.53 7.40
C ILE A 205 -20.03 -8.26 8.11
N ASN A 206 -19.44 -8.36 9.30
CA ASN A 206 -18.97 -7.17 10.02
C ASN A 206 -17.89 -6.41 9.23
N GLN A 207 -17.00 -7.12 8.54
CA GLN A 207 -16.03 -6.50 7.62
C GLN A 207 -16.74 -5.83 6.43
N ALA A 208 -17.71 -6.50 5.81
CA ALA A 208 -18.49 -5.97 4.70
C ALA A 208 -19.26 -4.71 5.10
N LEU A 209 -19.97 -4.73 6.23
CA LEU A 209 -20.70 -3.59 6.78
C LEU A 209 -19.77 -2.41 7.08
N SER A 210 -18.58 -2.67 7.65
CA SER A 210 -17.59 -1.60 7.88
C SER A 210 -17.14 -0.94 6.58
N ILE A 211 -16.97 -1.72 5.51
CA ILE A 211 -16.58 -1.20 4.20
C ILE A 211 -17.74 -0.41 3.58
N LEU A 212 -18.95 -0.96 3.57
CA LEU A 212 -20.15 -0.31 3.01
C LEU A 212 -20.51 1.00 3.73
N LEU A 213 -20.35 1.06 5.06
CA LEU A 213 -20.50 2.29 5.85
C LEU A 213 -19.46 3.35 5.46
N ARG A 214 -18.20 2.94 5.32
CA ARG A 214 -17.11 3.83 4.91
C ARG A 214 -17.33 4.39 3.50
N LEU A 215 -17.89 3.57 2.61
CA LEU A 215 -18.32 3.95 1.26
C LEU A 215 -19.64 4.75 1.25
N LYS A 216 -20.26 4.98 2.40
CA LYS A 216 -21.56 5.67 2.55
C LYS A 216 -22.69 5.05 1.75
N LYS A 217 -22.60 3.75 1.43
CA LYS A 217 -23.64 2.99 0.70
C LYS A 217 -24.73 2.44 1.61
N ILE A 218 -24.44 2.35 2.90
CA ILE A 218 -25.40 2.00 3.93
C ILE A 218 -25.29 2.97 5.10
N GLU A 219 -26.35 3.05 5.89
CA GLU A 219 -26.43 3.83 7.11
C GLU A 219 -26.65 2.91 8.31
N ARG A 220 -26.06 3.28 9.45
CA ARG A 220 -26.27 2.57 10.71
C ARG A 220 -27.42 3.20 11.48
N MET A 221 -28.37 2.36 11.88
CA MET A 221 -29.53 2.69 12.71
C MET A 221 -29.35 2.10 14.11
N GLY A 222 -29.51 2.93 15.15
CA GLY A 222 -29.44 2.48 16.54
C GLY A 222 -28.02 2.14 17.05
N GLN A 223 -27.94 1.74 18.32
CA GLN A 223 -26.69 1.44 19.01
C GLN A 223 -26.78 0.13 19.82
N GLY A 224 -25.63 -0.52 20.02
CA GLY A 224 -25.55 -1.76 20.78
C GLY A 224 -26.40 -2.88 20.17
N ARG A 225 -27.24 -3.52 21.00
CA ARG A 225 -28.08 -4.67 20.59
C ARG A 225 -29.18 -4.32 19.59
N SER A 226 -29.56 -3.04 19.46
CA SER A 226 -30.56 -2.59 18.47
C SER A 226 -29.94 -2.12 17.15
N THR A 227 -28.66 -2.40 16.91
CA THR A 227 -27.99 -1.95 15.68
C THR A 227 -28.56 -2.65 14.45
N ARG A 228 -29.07 -1.84 13.51
CA ARG A 228 -29.52 -2.25 12.18
C ARG A 228 -28.81 -1.41 11.11
N TYR A 229 -28.86 -1.87 9.88
CA TYR A 229 -28.26 -1.22 8.72
C TYR A 229 -29.30 -1.12 7.61
N ARG A 230 -29.27 -0.05 6.81
CA ARG A 230 -30.09 0.07 5.60
C ARG A 230 -29.30 0.69 4.45
N ALA A 231 -29.71 0.44 3.21
CA ALA A 231 -29.15 1.10 2.04
C ALA A 231 -29.34 2.63 2.11
N SER A 232 -28.28 3.38 1.80
CA SER A 232 -28.35 4.84 1.69
C SER A 232 -29.17 5.23 0.47
N GLN A 233 -30.18 6.08 0.65
CA GLN A 233 -30.93 6.65 -0.47
C GLN A 233 -30.03 7.57 -1.29
N PRO A 234 -30.09 7.55 -2.64
CA PRO A 234 -29.36 8.52 -3.44
C PRO A 234 -29.86 9.93 -3.11
N ARG A 235 -28.94 10.79 -2.66
CA ARG A 235 -29.10 12.25 -2.74
C ARG A 235 -28.94 12.72 -4.16
#